data_AF-A0A1W1GVZ1-F1
#
_entry.id   AF-A0A1W1GVZ1-F1
#
_cell.length_a   1.000
_cell.length_b   1.000
_cell.length_c   1.000
_cell.angle_alpha   90.00
_cell.angle_beta   90.00
_cell.angle_gamma   90.00
#
_symmetry.space_group_name_H-M   'P 1'
#
loop_
_entity.id
_entity.type
_entity.pdbx_description
1 polymer ?
#
loop_
_entity_poly.entity_id
_entity_poly.type
_entity_poly.pdbx_seq_one_letter_code
_entity_poly.pdbx_strand_id
1 'polypeptide(L)'
;MAQRRFPTRTSLLTAALLAPLAATSAAQSAPPHTTPVAATATATTTDHPAPWTDRVQIQSGPAGALKRMHAPDVALRIVTPDDSEALTPKGLALLFSGNEPDYFQRNNLPGSIIEGQASPAITLMPNVAKALVGGYFRYAPDALPAQTSTLRFSADTWALVHQGNTRKDPLYRLNHSSTIEQRRADGTLAEIISCNDSDDRATLGAWQADDYARLKSAAQKITMKCIDKLIKRIPAMYPRPLAAEDLSAYAGGAVPPARVRVFADFGRTTTLLTDASCRTDYRDRIDVKYNNAGDKGLLGIPVTETLRSKENERFFTLSYQEYEVPGGKPLIFEARFDASSRVYCDGKLSGQFVAGPGQDYEVEFEVADKICRLHIRQVHADGSMTPQQSRATPTICEGTRAPVRIEPRQDMQVLLFSPGELQIQDANQSSAPKQLSDDTGSSEALQQMLQQASSKPGTRLCVVVPAADYSSVLHDAVRERVLDAPQVLPSLWEETSTVNQRRNAAADAPVDIAAAVTRCKAFPIKEFAAQ
;
A
#
# COMPACT_ATOMS: atom_id res chain seq x y z
N MET A 1 -31.51 -12.85 -57.65
CA MET A 1 -32.61 -12.02 -57.11
C MET A 1 -32.27 -11.64 -55.67
N ALA A 2 -32.36 -10.34 -55.38
CA ALA A 2 -32.48 -9.65 -54.08
C ALA A 2 -31.54 -10.01 -52.91
N GLN A 3 -30.49 -9.19 -52.75
CA GLN A 3 -29.93 -8.78 -51.45
C GLN A 3 -30.40 -7.34 -51.13
N ARG A 4 -30.82 -7.07 -49.89
CA ARG A 4 -30.95 -5.73 -49.24
C ARG A 4 -30.43 -5.91 -47.80
N ARG A 5 -29.31 -5.31 -47.35
CA ARG A 5 -29.02 -3.90 -46.92
C ARG A 5 -29.91 -3.46 -45.74
N PHE A 6 -29.47 -2.90 -44.59
CA PHE A 6 -28.41 -1.95 -44.16
C PHE A 6 -28.42 -1.89 -42.59
N PRO A 7 -27.71 -1.00 -41.84
CA PRO A 7 -26.32 -0.50 -41.90
C PRO A 7 -25.60 -0.44 -40.51
N THR A 8 -24.26 -0.38 -40.53
CA THR A 8 -23.39 0.11 -39.44
C THR A 8 -22.94 1.55 -39.74
N ARG A 9 -22.90 2.41 -38.71
CA ARG A 9 -22.37 3.79 -38.79
C ARG A 9 -20.95 3.84 -38.22
N THR A 10 -20.01 4.32 -39.04
CA THR A 10 -18.68 4.79 -38.64
C THR A 10 -18.50 6.16 -39.30
N SER A 11 -18.08 7.19 -38.57
CA SER A 11 -17.78 8.50 -39.13
C SER A 11 -16.31 8.84 -38.96
N LEU A 12 -15.69 9.01 -40.13
CA LEU A 12 -14.38 9.59 -40.41
C LEU A 12 -14.35 11.07 -40.04
N LEU A 13 -13.16 11.61 -39.80
CA LEU A 13 -12.74 12.90 -40.37
C LEU A 13 -11.21 13.04 -40.29
N THR A 14 -10.61 13.25 -41.46
CA THR A 14 -9.21 13.65 -41.66
C THR A 14 -9.19 14.66 -42.80
N ALA A 15 -8.26 15.62 -42.71
CA ALA A 15 -7.55 16.33 -43.79
C ALA A 15 -7.74 17.86 -43.94
N ALA A 16 -6.61 18.54 -43.67
CA ALA A 16 -5.87 19.48 -44.54
C ALA A 16 -6.22 20.99 -44.57
N LEU A 17 -5.20 21.86 -44.30
CA LEU A 17 -4.42 22.58 -45.33
C LEU A 17 -3.37 23.56 -44.73
N LEU A 18 -2.22 23.64 -45.40
CA LEU A 18 -1.07 24.57 -45.22
C LEU A 18 -1.13 25.67 -46.30
N ALA A 19 -0.69 26.92 -46.02
CA ALA A 19 0.13 27.81 -46.90
C ALA A 19 0.35 29.25 -46.32
N PRO A 20 1.39 30.01 -46.79
CA PRO A 20 2.10 31.05 -46.01
C PRO A 20 2.28 32.46 -46.69
N LEU A 21 3.10 33.32 -46.04
CA LEU A 21 3.95 34.47 -46.53
C LEU A 21 3.42 35.93 -46.56
N ALA A 22 4.21 36.81 -45.90
CA ALA A 22 4.85 38.05 -46.41
C ALA A 22 4.67 39.33 -45.57
N ALA A 23 5.79 40.06 -45.40
CA ALA A 23 6.01 41.25 -44.58
C ALA A 23 6.05 42.54 -45.43
N THR A 24 5.82 43.73 -44.83
CA THR A 24 6.63 44.97 -45.01
C THR A 24 6.11 46.20 -44.22
N SER A 25 6.94 46.66 -43.27
CA SER A 25 7.45 48.02 -42.95
C SER A 25 6.62 49.33 -42.92
N ALA A 26 6.73 49.99 -41.74
CA ALA A 26 7.17 51.38 -41.45
C ALA A 26 6.19 52.59 -41.49
N ALA A 27 6.06 53.30 -40.35
CA ALA A 27 6.63 54.65 -40.11
C ALA A 27 6.24 55.22 -38.72
N GLN A 28 7.20 55.91 -38.08
CA GLN A 28 7.18 56.52 -36.75
C GLN A 28 6.49 57.90 -36.67
N SER A 29 5.88 58.21 -35.52
CA SER A 29 6.01 59.51 -34.84
C SER A 29 5.53 59.38 -33.37
N ALA A 30 6.28 59.99 -32.45
CA ALA A 30 6.02 60.02 -30.99
C ALA A 30 5.96 61.50 -30.51
N PRO A 31 5.69 61.81 -29.22
CA PRO A 31 4.37 62.17 -28.66
C PRO A 31 4.42 63.63 -28.07
N PRO A 32 3.44 64.18 -27.28
CA PRO A 32 3.12 63.69 -25.93
C PRO A 32 1.68 63.94 -25.38
N HIS A 33 1.42 63.24 -24.26
CA HIS A 33 0.54 63.57 -23.12
C HIS A 33 -0.83 62.86 -22.95
N THR A 34 -0.88 62.21 -21.77
CA THR A 34 -2.01 61.85 -20.88
C THR A 34 -2.82 60.58 -21.14
N THR A 35 -2.27 59.45 -20.62
CA THR A 35 -2.85 58.42 -19.71
C THR A 35 -4.18 57.69 -20.01
N PRO A 36 -4.34 56.42 -19.58
CA PRO A 36 -4.66 55.33 -20.51
C PRO A 36 -5.94 54.52 -20.22
N VAL A 37 -6.60 54.14 -21.32
CA VAL A 37 -6.96 52.78 -21.78
C VAL A 37 -7.42 51.73 -20.76
N ALA A 38 -8.68 51.28 -20.93
CA ALA A 38 -9.11 49.91 -20.66
C ALA A 38 -9.63 49.29 -21.97
N ALA A 39 -8.77 48.58 -22.70
CA ALA A 39 -9.15 47.67 -23.78
C ALA A 39 -8.01 46.67 -24.04
N THR A 40 -8.25 45.45 -23.56
CA THR A 40 -7.97 44.17 -24.23
C THR A 40 -6.74 44.10 -25.14
N ALA A 41 -5.64 43.59 -24.58
CA ALA A 41 -4.53 43.04 -25.35
C ALA A 41 -4.15 41.66 -24.79
N THR A 42 -4.45 40.63 -25.58
CA THR A 42 -3.85 39.30 -25.52
C THR A 42 -2.35 39.41 -25.74
N ALA A 43 -1.55 39.06 -24.73
CA ALA A 43 -0.21 38.53 -24.90
C ALA A 43 0.30 37.85 -23.60
N THR A 44 0.99 36.72 -23.82
CA THR A 44 2.06 36.13 -23.00
C THR A 44 1.74 35.51 -21.64
N THR A 45 1.68 34.17 -21.69
CA THR A 45 2.34 33.21 -20.79
C THR A 45 2.93 33.78 -19.50
N THR A 46 2.24 33.55 -18.39
CA THR A 46 2.91 33.18 -17.14
C THR A 46 2.49 31.74 -16.85
N ASP A 47 3.42 30.83 -17.11
CA ASP A 47 3.41 29.46 -16.62
C ASP A 47 3.44 29.54 -15.09
N HIS A 48 2.27 29.74 -14.47
CA HIS A 48 2.12 29.49 -13.04
C HIS A 48 2.52 28.02 -12.86
N PRO A 49 3.48 27.69 -11.98
CA PRO A 49 3.77 26.30 -11.68
C PRO A 49 2.43 25.63 -11.36
N ALA A 50 2.06 24.63 -12.14
CA ALA A 50 0.83 23.90 -11.90
C ALA A 50 0.85 23.43 -10.42
N PRO A 51 -0.28 23.45 -9.70
CA PRO A 51 -0.34 23.31 -8.23
C PRO A 51 0.36 22.07 -7.66
N TRP A 52 0.72 21.11 -8.52
CA TRP A 52 1.49 19.94 -8.14
C TRP A 52 2.97 20.21 -7.82
N THR A 53 3.62 21.22 -8.42
CA THR A 53 5.07 21.46 -8.21
C THR A 53 5.40 21.94 -6.80
N ASP A 54 4.40 22.48 -6.09
CA ASP A 54 4.53 22.85 -4.67
C ASP A 54 4.59 21.61 -3.75
N ARG A 55 4.09 20.48 -4.24
CA ARG A 55 4.07 19.18 -3.53
C ARG A 55 5.11 18.21 -4.06
N VAL A 56 5.50 18.29 -5.33
CA VAL A 56 6.55 17.45 -5.90
C VAL A 56 7.67 18.30 -6.48
N GLN A 57 8.79 18.33 -5.78
CA GLN A 57 10.00 19.04 -6.21
C GLN A 57 10.86 18.14 -7.08
N ILE A 58 11.26 18.61 -8.25
CA ILE A 58 12.25 17.93 -9.09
C ILE A 58 13.58 18.65 -8.93
N GLN A 59 14.57 17.93 -8.43
CA GLN A 59 15.91 18.44 -8.18
C GLN A 59 16.93 17.62 -8.98
N SER A 60 18.04 18.24 -9.37
CA SER A 60 19.17 17.53 -9.96
C SER A 60 20.47 17.93 -9.28
N GLY A 61 21.47 17.04 -9.36
CA GLY A 61 22.77 17.33 -8.79
C GLY A 61 23.72 16.15 -8.86
N PRO A 62 24.91 16.27 -8.25
CA PRO A 62 25.84 15.17 -8.13
C PRO A 62 25.24 14.04 -7.27
N ALA A 63 25.61 12.80 -7.59
CA ALA A 63 25.45 11.67 -6.68
C ALA A 63 26.21 11.93 -5.37
N GLY A 64 25.72 11.35 -4.27
CA GLY A 64 26.36 11.45 -2.95
C GLY A 64 27.83 11.01 -2.97
N ALA A 65 28.59 11.40 -1.93
CA ALA A 65 30.03 11.20 -1.84
C ALA A 65 30.43 9.72 -1.85
N LEU A 66 30.57 9.13 -3.04
CA LEU A 66 31.35 7.92 -3.25
C LEU A 66 32.83 8.29 -3.17
N LYS A 67 33.63 7.45 -2.51
CA LYS A 67 35.08 7.62 -2.37
C LYS A 67 35.74 7.40 -3.74
N ARG A 68 35.76 8.43 -4.57
CA ARG A 68 36.34 8.45 -5.93
C ARG A 68 37.59 9.30 -5.96
N MET A 69 38.45 9.06 -6.96
CA MET A 69 39.59 9.94 -7.24
C MET A 69 39.18 11.21 -8.01
N HIS A 70 37.89 11.36 -8.35
CA HIS A 70 37.33 12.53 -9.02
C HIS A 70 35.97 12.93 -8.41
N ALA A 71 35.59 14.18 -8.64
CA ALA A 71 34.25 14.67 -8.32
C ALA A 71 33.18 13.97 -9.19
N PRO A 72 31.91 13.90 -8.75
CA PRO A 72 30.84 13.31 -9.55
C PRO A 72 30.73 13.96 -10.94
N ASP A 73 30.50 13.14 -11.97
CA ASP A 73 30.52 13.58 -13.38
C ASP A 73 29.23 14.34 -13.75
N VAL A 74 29.10 15.57 -13.24
CA VAL A 74 28.00 16.49 -13.63
C VAL A 74 28.19 17.05 -15.04
N ALA A 75 29.41 17.01 -15.55
CA ALA A 75 29.81 17.33 -16.92
C ALA A 75 30.67 16.20 -17.50
N LEU A 76 30.81 16.15 -18.82
CA LEU A 76 31.50 15.08 -19.52
C LEU A 76 32.97 15.02 -19.10
N ARG A 77 33.41 13.85 -18.66
CA ARG A 77 34.82 13.56 -18.43
C ARG A 77 35.40 12.73 -19.56
N ILE A 78 36.60 13.05 -20.01
CA ILE A 78 37.32 12.28 -21.03
C ILE A 78 38.56 11.69 -20.38
N VAL A 79 38.68 10.36 -20.43
CA VAL A 79 39.82 9.62 -19.90
C VAL A 79 40.63 9.08 -21.07
N THR A 80 41.83 9.60 -21.23
CA THR A 80 42.79 9.26 -22.28
C THR A 80 43.78 8.19 -21.80
N PRO A 81 44.54 7.55 -22.71
CA PRO A 81 45.62 6.65 -22.32
C PRO A 81 46.66 7.30 -21.38
N ASP A 82 46.98 8.58 -21.58
CA ASP A 82 47.98 9.31 -20.79
C ASP A 82 47.56 9.48 -19.32
N ASP A 83 46.25 9.61 -19.05
CA ASP A 83 45.69 9.69 -17.69
C ASP A 83 45.92 8.40 -16.87
N SER A 84 46.14 7.28 -17.56
CA SER A 84 46.41 5.98 -16.92
C SER A 84 47.89 5.82 -16.56
N GLU A 85 48.80 6.44 -17.32
CA GLU A 85 50.26 6.40 -17.10
C GLU A 85 50.73 7.41 -16.04
N ALA A 86 49.99 8.49 -15.81
CA ALA A 86 50.30 9.52 -14.81
C ALA A 86 50.15 9.03 -13.35
N LEU A 87 49.75 7.78 -13.13
CA LEU A 87 49.54 7.21 -11.81
C LEU A 87 50.85 6.75 -11.16
N THR A 88 51.04 7.11 -9.90
CA THR A 88 52.13 6.56 -9.06
C THR A 88 52.00 5.04 -8.89
N PRO A 89 53.07 4.32 -8.48
CA PRO A 89 53.00 2.86 -8.21
C PRO A 89 51.87 2.44 -7.25
N LYS A 90 51.49 3.32 -6.30
CA LYS A 90 50.31 3.13 -5.43
C LYS A 90 48.98 3.25 -6.18
N GLY A 91 48.90 4.12 -7.18
CA GLY A 91 47.75 4.27 -8.08
C GLY A 91 47.57 3.06 -9.01
N LEU A 92 48.68 2.48 -9.51
CA LEU A 92 48.63 1.18 -10.23
C LEU A 92 48.13 0.05 -9.32
N ALA A 93 48.60 -0.04 -8.08
CA ALA A 93 48.15 -1.09 -7.15
C ALA A 93 46.63 -1.03 -6.87
N LEU A 94 46.03 0.18 -6.89
CA LEU A 94 44.58 0.38 -6.77
C LEU A 94 43.80 0.03 -8.05
N LEU A 95 44.45 0.05 -9.22
CA LEU A 95 43.87 -0.32 -10.52
C LEU A 95 43.94 -1.82 -10.85
N PHE A 96 44.76 -2.60 -10.13
CA PHE A 96 45.04 -4.00 -10.48
C PHE A 96 44.86 -4.99 -9.31
N SER A 97 44.20 -4.59 -8.22
CA SER A 97 44.00 -5.46 -7.04
C SER A 97 42.78 -6.40 -7.13
N GLY A 98 42.20 -6.64 -8.32
CA GLY A 98 41.03 -7.50 -8.50
C GLY A 98 40.99 -8.22 -9.86
N ASN A 99 40.53 -9.47 -9.87
CA ASN A 99 40.49 -10.39 -11.03
C ASN A 99 39.43 -10.07 -12.10
N GLU A 100 39.03 -8.81 -12.28
CA GLU A 100 37.96 -8.42 -13.22
C GLU A 100 38.50 -7.50 -14.33
N PRO A 101 38.13 -7.72 -15.61
CA PRO A 101 38.71 -7.00 -16.75
C PRO A 101 38.68 -5.47 -16.61
N ASP A 102 39.80 -4.87 -17.00
CA ASP A 102 40.39 -3.58 -16.61
C ASP A 102 39.66 -2.27 -17.06
N TYR A 103 38.35 -2.28 -17.30
CA TYR A 103 37.60 -1.11 -17.78
C TYR A 103 36.85 -0.35 -16.68
N PHE A 104 36.30 -1.05 -15.68
CA PHE A 104 35.61 -0.41 -14.56
C PHE A 104 36.56 0.44 -13.70
N GLN A 105 37.83 0.02 -13.61
CA GLN A 105 38.83 0.72 -12.80
C GLN A 105 39.29 2.02 -13.47
N ARG A 106 39.39 2.03 -14.81
CA ARG A 106 39.67 3.25 -15.61
C ARG A 106 38.58 4.31 -15.48
N ASN A 107 37.36 3.91 -15.15
CA ASN A 107 36.27 4.86 -14.93
C ASN A 107 36.53 5.78 -13.72
N ASN A 108 37.40 5.38 -12.79
CA ASN A 108 37.75 6.16 -11.60
C ASN A 108 38.91 7.15 -11.83
N LEU A 109 39.48 7.22 -13.03
CA LEU A 109 40.57 8.15 -13.34
C LEU A 109 40.08 9.61 -13.42
N PRO A 110 40.90 10.61 -13.06
CA PRO A 110 40.47 12.00 -13.00
C PRO A 110 40.07 12.57 -14.37
N GLY A 111 40.80 12.23 -15.44
CA GLY A 111 40.53 12.68 -16.81
C GLY A 111 40.44 14.20 -16.96
N SER A 112 39.97 14.65 -18.13
CA SER A 112 39.69 16.06 -18.43
C SER A 112 38.18 16.33 -18.46
N ILE A 113 37.72 17.43 -17.85
CA ILE A 113 36.31 17.81 -17.79
C ILE A 113 35.97 18.76 -18.94
N ILE A 114 34.85 18.51 -19.62
CA ILE A 114 34.29 19.35 -20.68
C ILE A 114 33.00 19.98 -20.18
N GLU A 115 33.10 21.20 -19.62
CA GLU A 115 31.99 21.90 -18.95
C GLU A 115 30.77 22.13 -19.84
N GLY A 116 30.97 22.31 -21.15
CA GLY A 116 29.89 22.51 -22.12
C GLY A 116 29.01 21.28 -22.40
N GLN A 117 29.38 20.10 -21.92
CA GLN A 117 28.67 18.84 -22.18
C GLN A 117 28.15 18.25 -20.86
N ALA A 118 27.06 18.81 -20.34
CA ALA A 118 26.45 18.36 -19.09
C ALA A 118 25.94 16.91 -19.16
N SER A 119 25.97 16.22 -18.03
CA SER A 119 25.32 14.91 -17.88
C SER A 119 23.82 15.03 -18.13
N PRO A 120 23.18 14.04 -18.80
CA PRO A 120 21.75 14.07 -19.03
C PRO A 120 20.92 14.14 -17.72
N ALA A 121 21.46 13.67 -16.59
CA ALA A 121 20.80 13.74 -15.29
C ALA A 121 20.70 15.16 -14.71
N ILE A 122 21.49 16.13 -15.19
CA ILE A 122 21.51 17.50 -14.66
C ILE A 122 20.40 18.36 -15.26
N THR A 123 20.16 18.26 -16.57
CA THR A 123 19.20 19.14 -17.27
C THR A 123 18.18 18.37 -18.08
N LEU A 124 18.61 17.38 -18.88
CA LEU A 124 17.74 16.72 -19.85
C LEU A 124 16.68 15.84 -19.19
N MET A 125 17.08 14.94 -18.28
CA MET A 125 16.16 14.04 -17.56
C MET A 125 15.18 14.82 -16.66
N PRO A 126 15.61 15.80 -15.83
CA PRO A 126 14.68 16.58 -15.00
C PRO A 126 13.62 17.33 -15.82
N ASN A 127 13.99 17.91 -16.96
CA ASN A 127 13.05 18.65 -17.81
C ASN A 127 11.99 17.73 -18.42
N VAL A 128 12.41 16.57 -18.93
CA VAL A 128 11.47 15.56 -19.47
C VAL A 128 10.59 14.99 -18.35
N ALA A 129 11.16 14.71 -17.19
CA ALA A 129 10.42 14.24 -16.03
C ALA A 129 9.37 15.25 -15.55
N LYS A 130 9.68 16.55 -15.53
CA LYS A 130 8.72 17.61 -15.15
C LYS A 130 7.47 17.60 -16.03
N ALA A 131 7.64 17.46 -17.34
CA ALA A 131 6.52 17.38 -18.27
C ALA A 131 5.65 16.12 -18.03
N LEU A 132 6.28 14.98 -17.77
CA LEU A 132 5.60 13.69 -17.58
C LEU A 132 4.88 13.58 -16.24
N VAL A 133 5.54 13.97 -15.15
CA VAL A 133 4.96 14.00 -13.80
C VAL A 133 3.77 14.97 -13.78
N GLY A 134 3.92 16.15 -14.40
CA GLY A 134 2.80 17.08 -14.56
C GLY A 134 1.66 16.52 -15.42
N GLY A 135 1.97 15.73 -16.46
CA GLY A 135 0.98 15.00 -17.24
C GLY A 135 0.19 13.99 -16.41
N TYR A 136 0.88 13.23 -15.55
CA TYR A 136 0.26 12.27 -14.64
C TYR A 136 -0.71 12.95 -13.66
N PHE A 137 -0.31 14.03 -12.99
CA PHE A 137 -1.18 14.72 -12.03
C PHE A 137 -2.35 15.47 -12.68
N ARG A 138 -2.26 15.84 -13.96
CA ARG A 138 -3.43 16.33 -14.70
C ARG A 138 -4.46 15.23 -14.94
N TYR A 139 -4.02 13.99 -15.12
CA TYR A 139 -4.90 12.83 -15.31
C TYR A 139 -5.42 12.25 -13.97
N ALA A 140 -4.57 12.26 -12.93
CA ALA A 140 -4.85 11.75 -11.60
C ALA A 140 -4.57 12.84 -10.54
N PRO A 141 -5.44 13.87 -10.42
CA PRO A 141 -5.22 14.98 -9.49
C PRO A 141 -5.28 14.55 -8.02
N ASP A 142 -6.01 13.47 -7.74
CA ASP A 142 -6.12 12.84 -6.43
C ASP A 142 -4.83 12.12 -6.00
N ALA A 143 -3.93 11.75 -6.92
CA ALA A 143 -2.64 11.13 -6.61
C ALA A 143 -1.61 12.10 -6.01
N LEU A 144 -1.93 13.40 -5.94
CA LEU A 144 -0.99 14.39 -5.45
C LEU A 144 -0.69 14.14 -3.96
N PRO A 145 0.58 14.02 -3.55
CA PRO A 145 0.91 13.73 -2.17
C PRO A 145 0.49 14.90 -1.27
N ALA A 146 0.02 14.57 -0.06
CA ALA A 146 -0.36 15.59 0.92
C ALA A 146 0.87 16.32 1.45
N GLN A 147 2.00 15.61 1.56
CA GLN A 147 3.30 16.16 1.97
C GLN A 147 4.23 16.37 0.78
N THR A 148 5.24 17.22 0.97
CA THR A 148 6.24 17.46 -0.06
C THR A 148 7.05 16.18 -0.36
N SER A 149 7.20 15.85 -1.63
CA SER A 149 8.05 14.78 -2.14
C SER A 149 9.09 15.35 -3.09
N THR A 150 10.31 14.82 -3.06
CA THR A 150 11.40 15.26 -3.93
C THR A 150 11.83 14.13 -4.85
N LEU A 151 11.80 14.34 -6.16
CA LEU A 151 12.45 13.50 -7.15
C LEU A 151 13.83 14.08 -7.45
N ARG A 152 14.88 13.42 -6.95
CA ARG A 152 16.27 13.81 -7.13
C ARG A 152 16.91 12.99 -8.26
N PHE A 153 17.38 13.68 -9.28
CA PHE A 153 18.18 13.14 -10.36
C PHE A 153 19.66 13.31 -10.04
N SER A 154 20.36 12.22 -9.81
CA SER A 154 21.77 12.24 -9.43
C SER A 154 22.65 11.80 -10.60
N ALA A 155 23.56 12.67 -11.02
CA ALA A 155 24.61 12.35 -11.97
C ALA A 155 25.73 11.59 -11.27
N ASP A 156 26.02 10.37 -11.71
CA ASP A 156 27.06 9.54 -11.12
C ASP A 156 28.27 9.38 -12.04
N THR A 157 28.09 8.75 -13.21
CA THR A 157 29.13 8.62 -14.25
C THR A 157 28.64 9.23 -15.55
N TRP A 158 29.48 10.03 -16.18
CA TRP A 158 29.26 10.58 -17.52
C TRP A 158 30.62 10.81 -18.18
N ALA A 159 31.17 9.76 -18.77
CA ALA A 159 32.55 9.76 -19.22
C ALA A 159 32.78 9.01 -20.54
N LEU A 160 33.68 9.54 -21.36
CA LEU A 160 34.30 8.82 -22.48
C LEU A 160 35.59 8.18 -21.98
N VAL A 161 35.62 6.85 -21.93
CA VAL A 161 36.77 6.10 -21.42
C VAL A 161 37.39 5.27 -22.53
N HIS A 162 38.68 5.49 -22.77
CA HIS A 162 39.46 4.76 -23.77
C HIS A 162 39.43 3.24 -23.53
N GLN A 163 39.43 2.49 -24.61
CA GLN A 163 39.39 1.03 -24.65
C GLN A 163 40.72 0.54 -25.21
N GLY A 164 41.46 -0.23 -24.41
CA GLY A 164 42.75 -0.82 -24.79
C GLY A 164 43.98 0.00 -24.37
N ASN A 165 45.18 -0.45 -24.76
CA ASN A 165 46.46 0.15 -24.36
C ASN A 165 47.20 0.80 -25.54
N THR A 166 46.60 0.81 -26.74
CA THR A 166 47.23 1.33 -27.96
C THR A 166 46.95 2.82 -28.13
N ARG A 167 48.01 3.64 -28.21
CA ARG A 167 47.90 5.09 -28.46
C ARG A 167 47.42 5.43 -29.87
N LYS A 168 47.56 4.52 -30.83
CA LYS A 168 47.18 4.74 -32.22
C LYS A 168 45.67 4.45 -32.37
N ASP A 169 44.88 5.51 -32.32
CA ASP A 169 43.41 5.53 -32.49
C ASP A 169 42.62 4.67 -31.47
N PRO A 170 42.71 4.98 -30.17
CA PRO A 170 41.91 4.29 -29.17
C PRO A 170 40.42 4.55 -29.36
N LEU A 171 39.62 3.49 -29.26
CA LEU A 171 38.16 3.61 -29.17
C LEU A 171 37.77 4.10 -27.77
N TYR A 172 36.78 4.97 -27.69
CA TYR A 172 36.21 5.46 -26.44
C TYR A 172 34.80 4.92 -26.28
N ARG A 173 34.51 4.32 -25.11
CA ARG A 173 33.17 3.92 -24.70
C ARG A 173 32.54 5.05 -23.89
N LEU A 174 31.28 5.36 -24.18
CA LEU A 174 30.47 6.22 -23.33
C LEU A 174 29.98 5.42 -22.12
N ASN A 175 30.54 5.71 -20.95
CA ASN A 175 30.05 5.18 -19.68
C ASN A 175 29.06 6.17 -19.08
N HIS A 176 27.88 5.67 -18.70
CA HIS A 176 26.84 6.45 -18.06
C HIS A 176 26.29 5.71 -16.85
N SER A 177 26.12 6.42 -15.74
CA SER A 177 25.39 5.98 -14.56
C SER A 177 24.66 7.19 -13.99
N SER A 178 23.36 7.04 -13.77
CA SER A 178 22.56 8.02 -13.05
C SER A 178 21.51 7.32 -12.20
N THR A 179 21.04 8.00 -11.16
CA THR A 179 19.95 7.50 -10.31
C THR A 179 18.84 8.53 -10.20
N ILE A 180 17.61 8.03 -10.10
CA ILE A 180 16.43 8.83 -9.76
C ILE A 180 15.96 8.35 -8.39
N GLU A 181 16.01 9.23 -7.40
CA GLU A 181 15.59 8.95 -6.03
C GLU A 181 14.31 9.70 -5.73
N GLN A 182 13.30 9.00 -5.20
CA GLN A 182 12.18 9.67 -4.53
C GLN A 182 12.49 9.78 -3.05
N ARG A 183 12.44 11.00 -2.54
CA ARG A 183 12.58 11.33 -1.12
C ARG A 183 11.27 11.91 -0.59
N ARG A 184 10.98 11.59 0.67
CA ARG A 184 9.83 12.15 1.41
C ARG A 184 10.17 13.52 1.99
N ALA A 185 9.18 14.17 2.59
CA ALA A 185 9.34 15.43 3.30
C ALA A 185 10.35 15.32 4.46
N ASP A 186 10.41 14.15 5.12
CA ASP A 186 11.37 13.84 6.19
C ASP A 186 12.78 13.49 5.68
N GLY A 187 13.01 13.50 4.36
CA GLY A 187 14.28 13.19 3.71
C GLY A 187 14.57 11.69 3.52
N THR A 188 13.70 10.80 4.01
CA THR A 188 13.87 9.35 3.86
C THR A 188 13.73 8.93 2.39
N LEU A 189 14.56 7.96 1.98
CA LEU A 189 14.50 7.39 0.64
C LEU A 189 13.27 6.48 0.53
N ALA A 190 12.45 6.71 -0.49
CA ALA A 190 11.23 5.96 -0.75
C ALA A 190 11.40 4.96 -1.90
N GLU A 191 12.05 5.36 -2.99
CA GLU A 191 12.29 4.54 -4.19
C GLU A 191 13.58 5.01 -4.86
N ILE A 192 14.27 4.08 -5.55
CA ILE A 192 15.46 4.38 -6.36
C ILE A 192 15.36 3.67 -7.71
N ILE A 193 15.67 4.40 -8.78
CA ILE A 193 15.73 3.89 -10.15
C ILE A 193 17.13 4.12 -10.69
N SER A 194 17.81 3.05 -11.09
CA SER A 194 19.16 3.11 -11.65
C SER A 194 19.14 3.08 -13.18
N CYS A 195 19.95 3.93 -13.79
CA CYS A 195 20.05 4.11 -15.24
C CYS A 195 21.52 4.02 -15.68
N ASN A 196 21.91 2.88 -16.25
CA ASN A 196 23.31 2.55 -16.57
C ASN A 196 23.50 1.96 -17.99
N ASP A 197 22.54 2.18 -18.89
CA ASP A 197 22.49 1.51 -20.19
C ASP A 197 23.21 2.32 -21.28
N SER A 198 24.54 2.20 -21.40
CA SER A 198 25.31 2.73 -22.52
C SER A 198 26.44 1.78 -22.95
N ASP A 199 26.44 1.42 -24.24
CA ASP A 199 27.48 0.59 -24.87
C ASP A 199 28.04 1.23 -26.14
N ASP A 200 27.75 2.51 -26.38
CA ASP A 200 28.18 3.20 -27.59
C ASP A 200 29.70 3.42 -27.56
N ARG A 201 30.34 3.07 -28.68
CA ARG A 201 31.79 3.20 -28.88
C ARG A 201 32.09 3.96 -30.17
N ALA A 202 33.10 4.83 -30.11
CA ALA A 202 33.62 5.56 -31.27
C ALA A 202 35.03 6.08 -30.98
N THR A 203 35.76 6.51 -32.01
CA THR A 203 37.01 7.25 -31.81
C THR A 203 36.75 8.60 -31.14
N LEU A 204 37.75 9.20 -30.49
CA LEU A 204 37.56 10.49 -29.82
C LEU A 204 37.11 11.59 -30.82
N GLY A 205 37.73 11.63 -32.01
CA GLY A 205 37.35 12.57 -33.05
C GLY A 205 35.89 12.42 -33.49
N ALA A 206 35.39 11.18 -33.60
CA ALA A 206 33.98 10.94 -33.93
C ALA A 206 33.01 11.33 -32.79
N TRP A 207 33.46 11.29 -31.53
CA TRP A 207 32.68 11.81 -30.40
C TRP A 207 32.65 13.34 -30.34
N GLN A 208 33.74 13.99 -30.73
CA GLN A 208 33.89 15.46 -30.70
C GLN A 208 33.35 16.14 -31.96
N ALA A 209 33.20 15.41 -33.07
CA ALA A 209 32.68 15.92 -34.33
C ALA A 209 31.32 16.61 -34.16
N ASP A 210 31.09 17.63 -34.99
CA ASP A 210 29.84 18.39 -35.08
C ASP A 210 29.35 18.90 -33.72
N ASP A 211 30.27 19.44 -32.91
CA ASP A 211 30.01 19.89 -31.54
C ASP A 211 29.34 18.79 -30.70
N TYR A 212 29.99 17.61 -30.67
CA TYR A 212 29.52 16.46 -29.91
C TYR A 212 28.12 15.96 -30.29
N ALA A 213 27.72 16.07 -31.56
CA ALA A 213 26.39 15.65 -32.02
C ALA A 213 26.06 14.21 -31.65
N ARG A 214 27.04 13.30 -31.78
CA ARG A 214 26.89 11.88 -31.40
C ARG A 214 26.63 11.71 -29.91
N LEU A 215 27.35 12.44 -29.06
CA LEU A 215 27.16 12.43 -27.61
C LEU A 215 25.76 12.92 -27.24
N LYS A 216 25.30 14.02 -27.85
CA LYS A 216 23.97 14.58 -27.63
C LYS A 216 22.86 13.59 -28.03
N SER A 217 23.02 12.89 -29.15
CA SER A 217 22.10 11.83 -29.58
C SER A 217 22.09 10.65 -28.60
N ALA A 218 23.26 10.21 -28.12
CA ALA A 218 23.35 9.17 -27.09
C ALA A 218 22.69 9.60 -25.78
N ALA A 219 22.90 10.84 -25.34
CA ALA A 219 22.28 11.41 -24.14
C ALA A 219 20.73 11.44 -24.23
N GLN A 220 20.18 11.76 -25.40
CA GLN A 220 18.73 11.68 -25.66
C GLN A 220 18.22 10.24 -25.55
N LYS A 221 18.92 9.28 -26.17
CA LYS A 221 18.55 7.85 -26.12
C LYS A 221 18.59 7.30 -24.69
N ILE A 222 19.64 7.64 -23.93
CA ILE A 222 19.80 7.28 -22.52
C ILE A 222 18.67 7.89 -21.69
N THR A 223 18.38 9.18 -21.90
CA THR A 223 17.26 9.87 -21.23
C THR A 223 15.96 9.14 -21.47
N MET A 224 15.62 8.84 -22.72
CA MET A 224 14.34 8.19 -23.03
C MET A 224 14.20 6.81 -22.39
N LYS A 225 15.27 6.01 -22.37
CA LYS A 225 15.27 4.71 -21.67
C LYS A 225 15.10 4.87 -20.16
N CYS A 226 15.79 5.82 -19.55
CA CYS A 226 15.70 6.07 -18.11
C CYS A 226 14.31 6.60 -17.72
N ILE A 227 13.76 7.49 -18.56
CA ILE A 227 12.42 8.05 -18.38
C ILE A 227 11.32 6.99 -18.57
N ASP A 228 11.47 6.03 -19.47
CA ASP A 228 10.53 4.89 -19.58
C ASP A 228 10.49 4.06 -18.29
N LYS A 229 11.64 3.85 -17.64
CA LYS A 229 11.69 3.22 -16.31
C LYS A 229 10.94 4.06 -15.26
N LEU A 230 11.12 5.38 -15.29
CA LEU A 230 10.40 6.31 -14.39
C LEU A 230 8.89 6.25 -14.62
N ILE A 231 8.41 6.35 -15.86
CA ILE A 231 6.97 6.33 -16.19
C ILE A 231 6.29 5.08 -15.62
N LYS A 232 6.92 3.92 -15.75
CA LYS A 232 6.41 2.65 -15.20
C LYS A 232 6.31 2.64 -13.67
N ARG A 233 7.07 3.50 -12.98
CA ARG A 233 7.11 3.61 -11.52
C ARG A 233 6.27 4.75 -10.96
N ILE A 234 5.91 5.77 -11.75
CA ILE A 234 5.12 6.92 -11.30
C ILE A 234 3.85 6.51 -10.51
N PRO A 235 3.00 5.56 -10.98
CA PRO A 235 1.80 5.18 -10.23
C PRO A 235 2.09 4.52 -8.87
N ALA A 236 3.23 3.84 -8.73
CA ALA A 236 3.66 3.27 -7.45
C ALA A 236 4.33 4.33 -6.55
N MET A 237 5.02 5.30 -7.15
CA MET A 237 5.63 6.44 -6.46
C MET A 237 4.60 7.43 -5.91
N TYR A 238 3.50 7.61 -6.66
CA TYR A 238 2.39 8.51 -6.35
C TYR A 238 1.07 7.76 -6.54
N PRO A 239 0.74 6.83 -5.61
CA PRO A 239 -0.49 6.07 -5.69
C PRO A 239 -1.67 7.01 -5.51
N ARG A 240 -2.70 6.84 -6.35
CA ARG A 240 -4.00 7.47 -6.09
C ARG A 240 -4.49 7.04 -4.70
N PRO A 241 -5.25 7.85 -3.95
CA PRO A 241 -6.01 7.34 -2.82
C PRO A 241 -6.99 6.29 -3.35
N LEU A 242 -7.37 5.34 -2.49
CA LEU A 242 -8.54 4.55 -2.83
C LEU A 242 -9.75 5.49 -2.86
N ALA A 243 -10.67 5.26 -3.81
CA ALA A 243 -11.93 5.99 -3.80
C ALA A 243 -12.56 5.82 -2.41
N ALA A 244 -12.88 6.93 -1.74
CA ALA A 244 -13.62 6.87 -0.50
C ALA A 244 -14.99 6.26 -0.82
N GLU A 245 -15.42 5.29 -0.03
CA GLU A 245 -16.77 4.76 -0.15
C GLU A 245 -17.77 5.89 0.13
N ASP A 246 -18.86 5.95 -0.64
CA ASP A 246 -19.92 6.90 -0.35
C ASP A 246 -20.68 6.46 0.90
N LEU A 247 -20.42 7.15 2.00
CA LEU A 247 -21.05 6.91 3.30
C LEU A 247 -22.26 7.83 3.53
N SER A 248 -22.71 8.59 2.53
CA SER A 248 -23.83 9.54 2.66
C SER A 248 -25.13 8.86 3.11
N ALA A 249 -25.34 7.60 2.72
CA ALA A 249 -26.45 6.76 3.19
C ALA A 249 -26.47 6.54 4.72
N TYR A 250 -25.34 6.75 5.39
CA TYR A 250 -25.15 6.58 6.83
C TYR A 250 -24.91 7.90 7.58
N ALA A 251 -25.13 9.05 6.94
CA ALA A 251 -24.81 10.37 7.50
C ALA A 251 -25.54 10.73 8.82
N GLY A 252 -26.56 9.95 9.21
CA GLY A 252 -27.30 10.12 10.48
C GLY A 252 -27.14 8.97 11.49
N GLY A 253 -26.21 8.03 11.28
CA GLY A 253 -26.06 6.83 12.12
C GLY A 253 -24.65 6.22 12.12
N ALA A 254 -24.48 5.09 12.80
CA ALA A 254 -23.22 4.35 12.79
C ALA A 254 -23.06 3.60 11.46
N VAL A 255 -21.88 3.74 10.82
CA VAL A 255 -21.53 2.99 9.61
C VAL A 255 -21.39 1.51 9.99
N PRO A 256 -22.13 0.58 9.34
CA PRO A 256 -22.04 -0.83 9.70
C PRO A 256 -20.65 -1.38 9.39
N PRO A 257 -20.11 -2.26 10.23
CA PRO A 257 -18.83 -2.91 9.96
C PRO A 257 -18.95 -3.83 8.73
N ALA A 258 -17.82 -4.12 8.12
CA ALA A 258 -17.67 -5.22 7.17
C ALA A 258 -17.10 -6.45 7.89
N ARG A 259 -17.21 -7.63 7.28
CA ARG A 259 -16.64 -8.86 7.82
C ARG A 259 -15.68 -9.49 6.82
N VAL A 260 -14.58 -10.06 7.30
CA VAL A 260 -13.60 -10.75 6.45
C VAL A 260 -13.26 -12.11 7.01
N ARG A 261 -13.41 -13.16 6.21
CA ARG A 261 -12.87 -14.49 6.43
C ARG A 261 -11.47 -14.59 5.85
N VAL A 262 -10.48 -14.97 6.65
CA VAL A 262 -9.10 -15.18 6.21
C VAL A 262 -8.71 -16.63 6.43
N PHE A 263 -8.39 -17.34 5.36
CA PHE A 263 -7.85 -18.70 5.47
C PHE A 263 -6.37 -18.68 5.85
N ALA A 264 -5.98 -19.70 6.58
CA ALA A 264 -4.67 -19.89 7.14
C ALA A 264 -4.20 -21.33 6.86
N ASP A 265 -3.08 -21.46 6.17
CA ASP A 265 -2.50 -22.78 5.87
C ASP A 265 -1.14 -22.93 6.56
N PHE A 266 -0.71 -24.17 6.78
CA PHE A 266 0.55 -24.47 7.44
C PHE A 266 1.75 -23.81 6.73
N GLY A 267 2.64 -23.19 7.50
CA GLY A 267 3.82 -22.49 6.98
C GLY A 267 3.53 -21.18 6.23
N ARG A 268 2.26 -20.77 6.16
CA ARG A 268 1.81 -19.52 5.54
C ARG A 268 1.34 -18.53 6.61
N THR A 269 1.58 -17.25 6.36
CA THR A 269 1.05 -16.16 7.18
C THR A 269 0.37 -15.14 6.29
N THR A 270 -0.90 -14.87 6.57
CA THR A 270 -1.65 -13.76 5.97
C THR A 270 -1.77 -12.66 7.01
N THR A 271 -1.27 -11.47 6.71
CA THR A 271 -1.36 -10.29 7.57
C THR A 271 -2.48 -9.39 7.06
N LEU A 272 -3.42 -9.04 7.94
CA LEU A 272 -4.48 -8.04 7.72
C LEU A 272 -4.09 -6.74 8.42
N LEU A 273 -4.11 -5.62 7.69
CA LEU A 273 -3.97 -4.27 8.24
C LEU A 273 -5.29 -3.51 8.05
N THR A 274 -5.84 -2.96 9.13
CA THR A 274 -7.13 -2.23 9.13
C THR A 274 -6.92 -0.71 9.07
N ASP A 275 -7.86 0.00 8.43
CA ASP A 275 -7.77 1.45 8.18
C ASP A 275 -6.37 1.85 7.67
N ALA A 276 -5.89 1.06 6.70
CA ALA A 276 -4.51 1.04 6.28
C ALA A 276 -4.37 1.73 4.93
N SER A 277 -3.84 2.96 4.95
CA SER A 277 -3.51 3.71 3.73
C SER A 277 -2.28 3.12 3.04
N CYS A 278 -1.38 2.51 3.80
CA CYS A 278 -0.17 1.86 3.32
C CYS A 278 0.42 0.89 4.38
N ARG A 279 1.56 0.24 4.07
CA ARG A 279 2.18 -0.80 4.93
C ARG A 279 2.62 -0.35 6.32
N THR A 280 2.88 0.93 6.52
CA THR A 280 3.36 1.48 7.81
C THR A 280 2.38 2.48 8.42
N ASP A 281 1.26 2.74 7.75
CA ASP A 281 0.20 3.65 8.22
C ASP A 281 -1.11 2.85 8.23
N TYR A 282 -1.34 2.23 9.37
CA TYR A 282 -2.48 1.37 9.66
C TYR A 282 -2.89 1.54 11.11
N ARG A 283 -4.15 1.24 11.41
CA ARG A 283 -4.69 1.27 12.76
C ARG A 283 -4.34 -0.02 13.51
N ASP A 284 -4.74 -1.16 12.98
CA ASP A 284 -4.53 -2.47 13.61
C ASP A 284 -3.81 -3.41 12.63
N ARG A 285 -2.95 -4.29 13.17
CA ARG A 285 -2.31 -5.38 12.42
C ARG A 285 -2.62 -6.73 13.04
N ILE A 286 -3.12 -7.64 12.22
CA ILE A 286 -3.53 -8.99 12.59
C ILE A 286 -2.73 -9.99 11.74
N ASP A 287 -1.99 -10.89 12.37
CA ASP A 287 -1.25 -11.94 11.69
C ASP A 287 -2.01 -13.28 11.81
N VAL A 288 -2.60 -13.74 10.70
CA VAL A 288 -3.37 -14.98 10.59
C VAL A 288 -2.44 -16.12 10.19
N LYS A 289 -2.37 -17.15 11.03
CA LYS A 289 -1.50 -18.33 10.88
C LYS A 289 -2.27 -19.60 11.21
N TYR A 290 -1.87 -20.72 10.62
CA TYR A 290 -2.47 -22.03 10.89
C TYR A 290 -2.60 -22.35 12.39
N ASN A 291 -1.53 -22.13 13.18
CA ASN A 291 -1.56 -22.42 14.63
C ASN A 291 -2.46 -21.47 15.45
N ASN A 292 -2.95 -20.38 14.86
CA ASN A 292 -3.85 -19.40 15.48
C ASN A 292 -5.28 -19.45 14.88
N ALA A 293 -5.45 -20.13 13.75
CA ALA A 293 -6.71 -20.33 13.06
C ALA A 293 -7.28 -21.67 13.52
N GLY A 294 -8.44 -21.66 14.16
CA GLY A 294 -9.03 -22.88 14.71
C GLY A 294 -9.97 -22.67 15.88
N ASP A 295 -9.84 -21.59 16.63
CA ASP A 295 -10.62 -21.40 17.89
C ASP A 295 -11.15 -19.98 18.07
N LYS A 296 -11.38 -19.22 17.00
CA LYS A 296 -11.64 -17.76 17.10
C LYS A 296 -12.85 -17.19 16.35
N GLY A 297 -14.00 -17.87 16.47
CA GLY A 297 -15.33 -17.32 16.21
C GLY A 297 -15.76 -17.24 14.75
N LEU A 298 -17.05 -17.52 14.52
CA LEU A 298 -17.76 -17.33 13.25
C LEU A 298 -18.58 -16.05 13.40
N LEU A 299 -18.33 -15.05 12.57
CA LEU A 299 -19.14 -13.84 12.48
C LEU A 299 -20.35 -14.04 11.55
N GLY A 300 -20.53 -15.24 11.00
CA GLY A 300 -21.69 -15.60 10.18
C GLY A 300 -21.57 -15.15 8.73
N ILE A 301 -20.35 -15.13 8.17
CA ILE A 301 -20.16 -14.96 6.72
C ILE A 301 -20.79 -16.19 6.02
N PRO A 302 -21.55 -16.01 4.91
CA PRO A 302 -22.15 -17.12 4.19
C PRO A 302 -21.16 -18.24 3.80
N VAL A 303 -21.67 -19.47 3.74
CA VAL A 303 -20.87 -20.65 3.38
C VAL A 303 -20.57 -20.64 1.89
N THR A 304 -19.29 -20.53 1.55
CA THR A 304 -18.81 -20.46 0.16
C THR A 304 -18.37 -21.84 -0.35
N GLU A 305 -18.16 -21.95 -1.67
CA GLU A 305 -17.53 -23.15 -2.27
C GLU A 305 -16.12 -23.37 -1.72
N THR A 306 -15.33 -22.29 -1.51
CA THR A 306 -13.99 -22.36 -0.94
C THR A 306 -14.03 -23.00 0.44
N LEU A 307 -14.95 -22.54 1.30
CA LEU A 307 -15.12 -23.08 2.64
C LEU A 307 -15.48 -24.58 2.58
N ARG A 308 -16.46 -24.95 1.74
CA ARG A 308 -16.88 -26.35 1.57
C ARG A 308 -15.76 -27.25 1.04
N SER A 309 -14.93 -26.74 0.12
CA SER A 309 -13.77 -27.47 -0.38
C SER A 309 -12.73 -27.72 0.71
N LYS A 310 -12.52 -26.75 1.61
CA LYS A 310 -11.54 -26.86 2.71
C LYS A 310 -12.05 -27.74 3.85
N GLU A 311 -13.35 -27.72 4.15
CA GLU A 311 -13.97 -28.57 5.17
C GLU A 311 -14.00 -30.06 4.77
N ASN A 312 -14.06 -30.36 3.47
CA ASN A 312 -14.04 -31.74 2.96
C ASN A 312 -12.64 -32.40 3.01
N GLU A 313 -11.58 -31.66 3.31
CA GLU A 313 -10.23 -32.21 3.54
C GLU A 313 -10.15 -32.83 4.94
N ARG A 314 -10.48 -34.13 4.99
CA ARG A 314 -10.79 -35.02 6.14
C ARG A 314 -9.86 -35.04 7.38
N PHE A 315 -8.87 -34.16 7.53
CA PHE A 315 -7.84 -34.27 8.58
C PHE A 315 -7.40 -32.98 9.30
N PHE A 316 -8.01 -31.81 9.11
CA PHE A 316 -7.53 -30.59 9.80
C PHE A 316 -8.62 -29.72 10.44
N THR A 317 -8.30 -29.23 11.64
CA THR A 317 -9.00 -28.18 12.39
C THR A 317 -9.24 -26.93 11.54
N LEU A 318 -10.40 -26.27 11.72
CA LEU A 318 -10.86 -25.09 10.96
C LEU A 318 -9.70 -24.11 10.66
N SER A 319 -9.29 -24.04 9.40
CA SER A 319 -8.09 -23.32 8.98
C SER A 319 -8.42 -21.89 8.54
N TYR A 320 -9.38 -21.23 9.18
CA TYR A 320 -9.75 -19.85 8.88
C TYR A 320 -10.16 -19.07 10.12
N GLN A 321 -10.19 -17.75 10.00
CA GLN A 321 -10.70 -16.85 11.02
C GLN A 321 -11.51 -15.71 10.40
N GLU A 322 -12.63 -15.36 11.03
CA GLU A 322 -13.46 -14.23 10.63
C GLU A 322 -13.16 -13.01 11.51
N TYR A 323 -13.07 -11.83 10.88
CA TYR A 323 -12.77 -10.56 11.55
C TYR A 323 -13.79 -9.51 11.16
N GLU A 324 -14.24 -8.76 12.15
CA GLU A 324 -14.98 -7.53 11.91
C GLU A 324 -13.99 -6.41 11.60
N VAL A 325 -14.25 -5.67 10.53
CA VAL A 325 -13.39 -4.59 10.06
C VAL A 325 -14.21 -3.32 9.80
N PRO A 326 -13.63 -2.12 9.94
CA PRO A 326 -14.38 -0.88 9.73
C PRO A 326 -14.88 -0.77 8.28
N GLY A 327 -16.20 -0.65 8.11
CA GLY A 327 -16.83 -0.37 6.82
C GLY A 327 -16.44 1.00 6.28
N GLY A 328 -16.25 1.10 4.96
CA GLY A 328 -15.80 2.31 4.26
C GLY A 328 -14.32 2.66 4.47
N LYS A 329 -13.52 1.79 5.11
CA LYS A 329 -12.09 2.02 5.37
C LYS A 329 -11.20 1.09 4.53
N PRO A 330 -9.98 1.53 4.19
CA PRO A 330 -9.06 0.72 3.42
C PRO A 330 -8.49 -0.43 4.26
N LEU A 331 -8.39 -1.59 3.64
CA LEU A 331 -7.74 -2.79 4.17
C LEU A 331 -6.54 -3.15 3.32
N ILE A 332 -5.50 -3.69 3.96
CA ILE A 332 -4.36 -4.31 3.27
C ILE A 332 -4.25 -5.76 3.72
N PHE A 333 -4.12 -6.67 2.76
CA PHE A 333 -3.73 -8.05 3.00
C PHE A 333 -2.32 -8.28 2.47
N GLU A 334 -1.48 -8.96 3.24
CA GLU A 334 -0.15 -9.40 2.84
C GLU A 334 0.04 -10.89 3.10
N ALA A 335 0.45 -11.64 2.08
CA ALA A 335 0.75 -13.06 2.19
C ALA A 335 2.26 -13.27 2.16
N ARG A 336 2.76 -14.07 3.10
CA ARG A 336 4.16 -14.48 3.18
C ARG A 336 4.30 -15.93 3.62
N PHE A 337 5.39 -16.55 3.18
CA PHE A 337 5.86 -17.81 3.71
C PHE A 337 6.74 -17.60 4.94
N ASP A 338 6.68 -18.54 5.89
CA ASP A 338 7.65 -18.56 6.98
C ASP A 338 9.05 -18.87 6.43
N ALA A 339 10.06 -18.16 6.92
CA ALA A 339 11.42 -18.14 6.37
C ALA A 339 12.12 -19.51 6.39
N SER A 340 11.61 -20.44 7.21
CA SER A 340 12.07 -21.83 7.30
C SER A 340 11.73 -22.69 6.06
N SER A 341 10.78 -22.26 5.23
CA SER A 341 10.25 -23.08 4.12
C SER A 341 11.07 -23.03 2.81
N ARG A 342 12.02 -22.07 2.68
CA ARG A 342 13.04 -21.89 1.62
C ARG A 342 12.64 -22.11 0.15
N VAL A 343 11.37 -22.28 -0.19
CA VAL A 343 10.98 -22.59 -1.57
C VAL A 343 9.55 -22.12 -1.83
N TYR A 344 9.36 -21.51 -3.00
CA TYR A 344 8.11 -21.41 -3.79
C TYR A 344 7.46 -20.04 -4.06
N CYS A 345 7.85 -18.93 -3.44
CA CYS A 345 7.40 -17.59 -3.91
C CYS A 345 8.50 -16.54 -3.82
N ASP A 346 8.74 -15.82 -4.91
CA ASP A 346 9.50 -14.57 -4.89
C ASP A 346 8.53 -13.38 -5.04
N GLY A 347 8.73 -12.33 -4.25
CA GLY A 347 7.84 -11.15 -4.19
C GLY A 347 6.84 -11.13 -3.02
N LYS A 348 6.40 -9.91 -2.66
CA LYS A 348 5.39 -9.69 -1.62
C LYS A 348 4.00 -9.72 -2.24
N LEU A 349 3.26 -10.79 -2.02
CA LEU A 349 1.84 -10.87 -2.40
C LEU A 349 1.04 -9.97 -1.48
N SER A 350 0.42 -8.93 -2.03
CA SER A 350 -0.39 -8.03 -1.22
C SER A 350 -1.46 -7.33 -2.05
N GLY A 351 -2.62 -7.13 -1.46
CA GLY A 351 -3.74 -6.41 -2.06
C GLY A 351 -4.32 -5.37 -1.10
N GLN A 352 -4.71 -4.21 -1.64
CA GLN A 352 -5.39 -3.16 -0.92
C GLN A 352 -6.74 -2.85 -1.58
N PHE A 353 -7.79 -2.69 -0.78
CA PHE A 353 -9.14 -2.27 -1.22
C PHE A 353 -9.90 -1.57 -0.08
N VAL A 354 -11.02 -0.92 -0.38
CA VAL A 354 -11.95 -0.37 0.64
C VAL A 354 -13.05 -1.38 0.88
N ALA A 355 -13.26 -1.78 2.13
CA ALA A 355 -14.35 -2.68 2.46
C ALA A 355 -15.66 -1.91 2.51
N GLY A 356 -16.61 -2.23 1.63
CA GLY A 356 -17.97 -1.66 1.68
C GLY A 356 -18.67 -1.96 3.01
N PRO A 357 -19.39 -1.00 3.62
CA PRO A 357 -20.14 -1.21 4.85
C PRO A 357 -21.14 -2.37 4.74
N GLY A 358 -21.18 -3.25 5.76
CA GLY A 358 -22.09 -4.41 5.81
C GLY A 358 -21.78 -5.52 4.80
N GLN A 359 -20.65 -5.44 4.09
CA GLN A 359 -20.26 -6.45 3.09
C GLN A 359 -19.34 -7.51 3.70
N ASP A 360 -19.37 -8.69 3.10
CA ASP A 360 -18.54 -9.82 3.49
C ASP A 360 -17.44 -10.07 2.46
N TYR A 361 -16.27 -10.45 2.95
CA TYR A 361 -15.12 -10.78 2.12
C TYR A 361 -14.43 -12.06 2.56
N GLU A 362 -13.72 -12.67 1.64
CA GLU A 362 -12.93 -13.87 1.88
C GLU A 362 -11.54 -13.70 1.26
N VAL A 363 -10.51 -14.08 2.02
CA VAL A 363 -9.11 -13.97 1.62
C VAL A 363 -8.42 -15.32 1.74
N GLU A 364 -7.88 -15.79 0.62
CA GLU A 364 -7.22 -17.08 0.52
C GLU A 364 -5.81 -16.90 -0.06
N PHE A 365 -4.82 -17.48 0.62
CA PHE A 365 -3.47 -17.58 0.08
C PHE A 365 -3.25 -18.98 -0.50
N GLU A 366 -3.37 -19.08 -1.82
CA GLU A 366 -3.20 -20.33 -2.58
C GLU A 366 -1.76 -20.47 -3.11
N VAL A 367 -1.25 -21.70 -3.07
CA VAL A 367 -0.05 -22.09 -3.82
C VAL A 367 -0.38 -23.29 -4.68
N ALA A 368 -0.38 -23.07 -5.99
CA ALA A 368 -0.63 -24.09 -7.00
C ALA A 368 0.48 -24.01 -8.07
N ASP A 369 1.01 -25.14 -8.50
CA ASP A 369 2.03 -25.23 -9.57
C ASP A 369 3.27 -24.32 -9.36
N LYS A 370 3.71 -24.15 -8.10
CA LYS A 370 4.81 -23.23 -7.71
C LYS A 370 4.50 -21.75 -7.99
N ILE A 371 3.24 -21.40 -8.21
CA ILE A 371 2.74 -20.03 -8.33
C ILE A 371 1.96 -19.70 -7.07
N CYS A 372 2.22 -18.53 -6.53
CA CYS A 372 1.62 -18.05 -5.31
C CYS A 372 0.59 -16.98 -5.65
N ARG A 373 -0.64 -17.14 -5.17
CA ARG A 373 -1.75 -16.23 -5.44
C ARG A 373 -2.46 -15.83 -4.16
N LEU A 374 -2.73 -14.54 -4.03
CA LEU A 374 -3.60 -14.01 -2.99
C LEU A 374 -4.97 -13.73 -3.63
N HIS A 375 -5.96 -14.54 -3.29
CA HIS A 375 -7.33 -14.35 -3.72
C HIS A 375 -8.05 -13.48 -2.68
N ILE A 376 -8.64 -12.39 -3.14
CA ILE A 376 -9.53 -11.54 -2.36
C ILE A 376 -10.87 -11.55 -3.08
N ARG A 377 -11.92 -12.00 -2.39
CA ARG A 377 -13.26 -12.20 -2.96
C ARG A 377 -14.28 -11.49 -2.09
N GLN A 378 -15.30 -10.88 -2.70
CA GLN A 378 -16.51 -10.47 -1.99
C GLN A 378 -17.46 -11.67 -1.92
N VAL A 379 -18.08 -11.87 -0.76
CA VAL A 379 -19.05 -12.93 -0.50
C VAL A 379 -20.44 -12.29 -0.48
N HIS A 380 -21.34 -12.83 -1.30
CA HIS A 380 -22.73 -12.40 -1.35
C HIS A 380 -23.58 -13.21 -0.36
N ALA A 381 -24.77 -12.71 -0.03
CA ALA A 381 -25.68 -13.33 0.92
C ALA A 381 -26.08 -14.78 0.56
N ASP A 382 -26.04 -15.13 -0.72
CA ASP A 382 -26.31 -16.48 -1.23
C ASP A 382 -25.09 -17.43 -1.17
N GLY A 383 -23.95 -16.96 -0.66
CA GLY A 383 -22.68 -17.70 -0.61
C GLY A 383 -21.93 -17.71 -1.95
N SER A 384 -22.42 -17.03 -2.98
CA SER A 384 -21.66 -16.80 -4.21
C SER A 384 -20.51 -15.82 -3.97
N MET A 385 -19.48 -15.90 -4.83
CA MET A 385 -18.27 -15.10 -4.69
C MET A 385 -17.93 -14.36 -5.97
N THR A 386 -17.53 -13.09 -5.84
CA THR A 386 -16.99 -12.31 -6.95
C THR A 386 -15.57 -11.84 -6.62
N PRO A 387 -14.64 -11.81 -7.59
CA PRO A 387 -13.31 -11.25 -7.35
C PRO A 387 -13.38 -9.81 -6.87
N GLN A 388 -12.75 -9.51 -5.73
CA GLN A 388 -12.66 -8.15 -5.23
C GLN A 388 -11.57 -7.42 -6.00
N GLN A 389 -11.92 -6.28 -6.60
CA GLN A 389 -10.92 -5.42 -7.22
C GLN A 389 -10.00 -4.85 -6.13
N SER A 390 -8.78 -5.34 -6.14
CA SER A 390 -7.72 -4.87 -5.25
C SER A 390 -6.56 -4.36 -6.09
N ARG A 391 -5.87 -3.35 -5.56
CA ARG A 391 -4.64 -2.84 -6.14
C ARG A 391 -3.43 -3.35 -5.38
N ALA A 392 -2.26 -3.25 -6.01
CA ALA A 392 -1.01 -3.48 -5.30
C ALA A 392 -0.88 -2.51 -4.11
N THR A 393 -0.53 -3.06 -2.95
CA THR A 393 -0.34 -2.27 -1.75
C THR A 393 0.74 -1.21 -1.96
N PRO A 394 0.46 0.08 -1.66
CA PRO A 394 1.46 1.12 -1.67
C PRO A 394 2.66 0.76 -0.80
N THR A 395 3.84 0.72 -1.41
CA THR A 395 5.12 0.51 -0.71
C THR A 395 5.62 1.78 -0.05
N ILE A 396 5.08 2.94 -0.47
CA ILE A 396 5.49 4.27 -0.02
C ILE A 396 4.35 4.89 0.77
N CYS A 397 4.64 5.19 2.02
CA CYS A 397 3.74 5.75 3.01
C CYS A 397 4.07 7.22 3.29
N GLU A 398 3.05 8.05 3.54
CA GLU A 398 3.22 9.42 4.05
C GLU A 398 3.39 9.49 5.58
N GLY A 399 3.34 8.33 6.26
CA GLY A 399 3.80 8.17 7.64
C GLY A 399 3.09 9.08 8.64
N THR A 400 1.76 8.97 8.76
CA THR A 400 0.99 9.83 9.68
C THR A 400 0.61 9.17 11.01
N ARG A 401 0.74 7.84 11.14
CA ARG A 401 0.33 7.11 12.36
C ARG A 401 1.40 6.11 12.80
N ALA A 402 1.55 5.96 14.12
CA ALA A 402 2.39 4.93 14.71
C ALA A 402 1.67 3.56 14.62
N PRO A 403 2.35 2.50 14.16
CA PRO A 403 1.75 1.18 14.04
C PRO A 403 1.42 0.60 15.41
N VAL A 404 0.15 0.26 15.65
CA VAL A 404 -0.27 -0.47 16.86
C VAL A 404 -0.44 -1.95 16.50
N ARG A 405 0.36 -2.81 17.13
CA ARG A 405 0.17 -4.27 17.04
C ARG A 405 -0.90 -4.65 18.07
N ILE A 406 -2.03 -5.14 17.59
CA ILE A 406 -3.12 -5.61 18.45
C ILE A 406 -3.26 -7.11 18.21
N GLU A 407 -3.00 -7.90 19.24
CA GLU A 407 -3.34 -9.32 19.23
C GLU A 407 -4.86 -9.48 19.07
N PRO A 408 -5.35 -10.51 18.36
CA PRO A 408 -6.78 -10.67 18.08
C PRO A 408 -7.59 -10.53 19.37
N ARG A 409 -8.41 -9.48 19.46
CA ARG A 409 -9.18 -9.14 20.68
C ARG A 409 -10.23 -10.23 20.92
N GLN A 410 -10.22 -10.80 22.11
CA GLN A 410 -11.08 -11.91 22.54
C GLN A 410 -12.01 -11.50 23.68
N ASP A 411 -12.38 -10.22 23.77
CA ASP A 411 -13.15 -9.66 24.88
C ASP A 411 -14.45 -10.47 25.10
N MET A 412 -14.68 -10.91 26.34
CA MET A 412 -15.85 -11.70 26.73
C MET A 412 -16.39 -11.16 28.04
N GLN A 413 -17.68 -10.84 28.08
CA GLN A 413 -18.39 -10.45 29.28
C GLN A 413 -19.23 -11.63 29.79
N VAL A 414 -19.15 -11.88 31.09
CA VAL A 414 -19.88 -12.94 31.78
C VAL A 414 -20.95 -12.30 32.66
N LEU A 415 -22.20 -12.69 32.45
CA LEU A 415 -23.37 -12.27 33.20
C LEU A 415 -23.82 -13.47 34.05
N LEU A 416 -23.80 -13.32 35.36
CA LEU A 416 -24.30 -14.32 36.29
C LEU A 416 -25.58 -13.77 36.94
N PHE A 417 -26.70 -14.41 36.63
CA PHE A 417 -27.98 -14.14 37.27
C PHE A 417 -28.10 -14.96 38.55
N SER A 418 -28.32 -14.27 39.66
CA SER A 418 -28.80 -14.82 40.93
C SER A 418 -30.18 -14.24 41.23
N PRO A 419 -31.03 -14.92 42.01
CA PRO A 419 -32.33 -14.37 42.38
C PRO A 419 -32.19 -12.96 42.99
N GLY A 420 -32.70 -11.93 42.29
CA GLY A 420 -32.65 -10.53 42.72
C GLY A 420 -31.37 -9.75 42.37
N GLU A 421 -30.37 -10.36 41.71
CA GLU A 421 -29.08 -9.71 41.42
C GLU A 421 -28.48 -10.20 40.09
N LEU A 422 -27.88 -9.27 39.34
CA LEU A 422 -27.05 -9.55 38.17
C LEU A 422 -25.60 -9.14 38.44
N GLN A 423 -24.67 -10.09 38.32
CA GLN A 423 -23.23 -9.84 38.38
C GLN A 423 -22.61 -9.86 36.98
N ILE A 424 -21.76 -8.88 36.68
CA ILE A 424 -21.15 -8.72 35.36
C ILE A 424 -19.63 -8.59 35.51
N GLN A 425 -18.87 -9.41 34.77
CA GLN A 425 -17.42 -9.34 34.77
C GLN A 425 -16.83 -9.51 33.36
N ASP A 426 -15.81 -8.72 33.04
CA ASP A 426 -14.97 -8.96 31.87
C ASP A 426 -14.04 -10.14 32.16
N ALA A 427 -14.15 -11.20 31.35
CA ALA A 427 -13.41 -12.44 31.54
C ALA A 427 -11.90 -12.27 31.33
N ASN A 428 -11.46 -11.26 30.57
CA ASN A 428 -10.05 -11.06 30.22
C ASN A 428 -9.37 -9.98 31.07
N GLN A 429 -10.14 -9.23 31.87
CA GLN A 429 -9.63 -8.20 32.76
C GLN A 429 -9.82 -8.60 34.22
N SER A 430 -8.83 -8.32 35.07
CA SER A 430 -8.93 -8.53 36.52
C SER A 430 -9.77 -7.44 37.22
N SER A 431 -10.84 -6.97 36.58
CA SER A 431 -11.76 -5.98 37.14
C SER A 431 -12.69 -6.63 38.16
N ALA A 432 -13.04 -5.88 39.22
CA ALA A 432 -14.07 -6.30 40.16
C ALA A 432 -15.42 -6.49 39.44
N PRO A 433 -16.23 -7.50 39.82
CA PRO A 433 -17.55 -7.71 39.23
C PRO A 433 -18.45 -6.51 39.54
N LYS A 434 -19.17 -6.03 38.53
CA LYS A 434 -20.20 -5.01 38.71
C LYS A 434 -21.50 -5.71 39.08
N GLN A 435 -22.12 -5.26 40.17
CA GLN A 435 -23.40 -5.77 40.64
C GLN A 435 -24.52 -4.81 40.26
N LEU A 436 -25.63 -5.35 39.77
CA LEU A 436 -26.87 -4.64 39.49
C LEU A 436 -28.01 -5.34 40.24
N SER A 437 -28.87 -4.57 40.88
CA SER A 437 -30.11 -5.09 41.47
C SER A 437 -31.09 -5.44 40.35
N ASP A 438 -31.77 -6.57 40.47
CA ASP A 438 -32.71 -7.05 39.44
C ASP A 438 -34.06 -6.33 39.54
N ASP A 439 -34.04 -5.03 39.29
CA ASP A 439 -35.19 -4.12 39.33
C ASP A 439 -35.27 -3.24 38.08
N THR A 440 -36.41 -2.56 37.92
CA THR A 440 -36.65 -1.67 36.78
C THR A 440 -35.69 -0.47 36.75
N GLY A 441 -35.15 -0.05 37.90
CA GLY A 441 -34.23 1.09 38.01
C GLY A 441 -32.83 0.80 37.45
N SER A 442 -32.44 -0.47 37.40
CA SER A 442 -31.15 -0.92 36.87
C SER A 442 -31.15 -1.22 35.36
N SER A 443 -32.30 -1.14 34.71
CA SER A 443 -32.50 -1.43 33.28
C SER A 443 -31.69 -0.49 32.36
N GLU A 444 -31.66 0.81 32.64
CA GLU A 444 -30.87 1.78 31.86
C GLU A 444 -29.36 1.52 31.97
N ALA A 445 -28.88 1.16 33.17
CA ALA A 445 -27.48 0.84 33.40
C ALA A 445 -27.05 -0.43 32.64
N LEU A 446 -27.93 -1.44 32.60
CA LEU A 446 -27.75 -2.65 31.80
C LEU A 446 -27.75 -2.33 30.30
N GLN A 447 -28.70 -1.52 29.81
CA GLN A 447 -28.78 -1.11 28.41
C GLN A 447 -27.53 -0.36 27.96
N GLN A 448 -27.03 0.60 28.75
CA GLN A 448 -25.79 1.31 28.45
C GLN A 448 -24.59 0.36 28.37
N MET A 449 -24.54 -0.66 29.23
CA MET A 449 -23.47 -1.65 29.20
C MET A 449 -23.53 -2.56 27.98
N LEU A 450 -24.72 -3.08 27.64
CA LEU A 450 -24.91 -3.87 26.42
C LEU A 450 -24.61 -3.02 25.19
N GLN A 451 -24.99 -1.73 25.19
CA GLN A 451 -24.62 -0.80 24.13
C GLN A 451 -23.11 -0.59 24.06
N GLN A 452 -22.43 -0.46 25.19
CA GLN A 452 -20.97 -0.35 25.23
C GLN A 452 -20.28 -1.63 24.76
N ALA A 453 -20.79 -2.80 25.14
CA ALA A 453 -20.29 -4.09 24.67
C ALA A 453 -20.47 -4.22 23.15
N SER A 454 -21.64 -3.85 22.63
CA SER A 454 -21.91 -3.84 21.18
C SER A 454 -21.06 -2.83 20.41
N SER A 455 -20.69 -1.72 21.04
CA SER A 455 -19.81 -0.71 20.43
C SER A 455 -18.34 -1.14 20.36
N LYS A 456 -18.01 -2.29 20.96
CA LYS A 456 -16.67 -2.90 20.94
C LYS A 456 -16.71 -4.18 20.07
N PRO A 457 -16.31 -4.08 18.79
CA PRO A 457 -16.25 -5.20 17.86
C PRO A 457 -15.55 -6.43 18.45
N GLY A 458 -16.16 -7.61 18.33
CA GLY A 458 -15.61 -8.89 18.82
C GLY A 458 -15.90 -9.23 20.29
N THR A 459 -16.67 -8.39 21.00
CA THR A 459 -17.14 -8.69 22.37
C THR A 459 -18.19 -9.79 22.36
N ARG A 460 -18.06 -10.78 23.24
CA ARG A 460 -19.00 -11.91 23.37
C ARG A 460 -19.67 -11.93 24.73
N LEU A 461 -20.89 -12.44 24.80
CA LEU A 461 -21.67 -12.53 26.04
C LEU A 461 -21.81 -13.99 26.49
N CYS A 462 -21.45 -14.31 27.72
CA CYS A 462 -21.80 -15.58 28.35
C CYS A 462 -22.81 -15.31 29.46
N VAL A 463 -24.02 -15.83 29.33
CA VAL A 463 -25.12 -15.63 30.28
C VAL A 463 -25.35 -16.92 31.06
N VAL A 464 -25.18 -16.85 32.38
CA VAL A 464 -25.43 -17.97 33.29
C VAL A 464 -26.69 -17.68 34.09
N VAL A 465 -27.71 -18.53 33.96
CA VAL A 465 -29.01 -18.39 34.64
C VAL A 465 -29.25 -19.52 35.65
N PRO A 466 -30.07 -19.30 36.69
CA PRO A 466 -30.40 -20.34 37.67
C PRO A 466 -31.08 -21.58 37.06
N ALA A 467 -31.97 -21.38 36.08
CA ALA A 467 -32.72 -22.43 35.39
C ALA A 467 -33.20 -21.90 34.03
N ALA A 468 -33.57 -22.80 33.10
CA ALA A 468 -34.06 -22.43 31.77
C ALA A 468 -35.37 -21.62 31.77
N ASP A 469 -36.18 -21.76 32.81
CA ASP A 469 -37.46 -21.05 33.01
C ASP A 469 -37.30 -19.81 33.92
N TYR A 470 -36.07 -19.43 34.27
CA TYR A 470 -35.82 -18.21 35.02
C TYR A 470 -36.29 -16.99 34.24
N SER A 471 -37.02 -16.10 34.90
CA SER A 471 -37.47 -14.83 34.35
C SER A 471 -37.34 -13.75 35.42
N SER A 472 -36.88 -12.59 34.99
CA SER A 472 -36.71 -11.40 35.80
C SER A 472 -36.63 -10.16 34.91
N VAL A 473 -36.74 -8.98 35.52
CA VAL A 473 -36.77 -7.71 34.77
C VAL A 473 -35.49 -7.54 33.94
N LEU A 474 -34.31 -7.79 34.51
CA LEU A 474 -33.06 -7.68 33.79
C LEU A 474 -32.82 -8.88 32.86
N HIS A 475 -33.23 -10.09 33.25
CA HIS A 475 -33.11 -11.28 32.40
C HIS A 475 -33.88 -11.11 31.10
N ASP A 476 -35.15 -10.69 31.20
CA ASP A 476 -36.03 -10.53 30.05
C ASP A 476 -35.54 -9.39 29.15
N ALA A 477 -34.97 -8.32 29.73
CA ALA A 477 -34.33 -7.24 28.97
C ALA A 477 -33.05 -7.69 28.24
N VAL A 478 -32.20 -8.54 28.85
CA VAL A 478 -31.06 -9.15 28.15
C VAL A 478 -31.56 -10.05 27.02
N ARG A 479 -32.56 -10.89 27.30
CA ARG A 479 -33.14 -11.83 26.36
C ARG A 479 -33.72 -11.13 25.13
N GLU A 480 -34.55 -10.11 25.32
CA GLU A 480 -35.11 -9.28 24.24
C GLU A 480 -33.98 -8.64 23.41
N ARG A 481 -32.99 -8.03 24.06
CA ARG A 481 -31.90 -7.33 23.36
C ARG A 481 -30.96 -8.25 22.60
N VAL A 482 -30.71 -9.45 23.11
CA VAL A 482 -29.71 -10.39 22.57
C VAL A 482 -30.33 -11.35 21.57
N LEU A 483 -31.58 -11.77 21.76
CA LEU A 483 -32.26 -12.72 20.85
C LEU A 483 -33.06 -12.03 19.74
N ASP A 484 -33.65 -10.84 19.96
CA ASP A 484 -34.44 -10.16 18.92
C ASP A 484 -33.59 -9.28 17.98
N ALA A 485 -32.31 -9.06 18.31
CA ALA A 485 -31.31 -8.40 17.45
C ALA A 485 -29.97 -9.17 17.37
N PRO A 486 -29.98 -10.41 16.85
CA PRO A 486 -28.86 -11.37 16.94
C PRO A 486 -27.57 -10.95 16.22
N GLN A 487 -27.62 -9.89 15.42
CA GLN A 487 -26.47 -9.44 14.61
C GLN A 487 -25.47 -8.57 15.38
N VAL A 488 -25.72 -8.27 16.65
CA VAL A 488 -24.98 -7.25 17.40
C VAL A 488 -24.08 -7.82 18.52
N LEU A 489 -24.42 -8.96 19.14
CA LEU A 489 -23.62 -9.59 20.20
C LEU A 489 -23.77 -11.12 20.22
N PRO A 490 -22.74 -11.90 19.83
CA PRO A 490 -22.76 -13.36 19.97
C PRO A 490 -22.89 -13.77 21.43
N SER A 491 -23.83 -14.66 21.75
CA SER A 491 -24.15 -15.05 23.12
C SER A 491 -24.19 -16.55 23.35
N LEU A 492 -23.83 -16.98 24.56
CA LEU A 492 -23.96 -18.35 25.05
C LEU A 492 -24.81 -18.33 26.33
N TRP A 493 -25.76 -19.24 26.44
CA TRP A 493 -26.64 -19.37 27.61
C TRP A 493 -26.36 -20.69 28.33
N GLU A 494 -26.06 -20.62 29.61
CA GLU A 494 -25.76 -21.77 30.47
C GLU A 494 -26.62 -21.75 31.74
N GLU A 495 -26.92 -22.94 32.27
CA GLU A 495 -27.56 -23.08 33.58
C GLU A 495 -26.52 -23.26 34.70
N THR A 496 -26.82 -22.78 35.91
CA THR A 496 -26.00 -23.03 37.11
C THR A 496 -25.81 -24.53 37.37
N SER A 497 -26.82 -25.36 37.06
CA SER A 497 -26.78 -26.82 37.12
C SER A 497 -25.63 -27.41 36.27
N THR A 498 -25.40 -26.84 35.09
CA THR A 498 -24.38 -27.25 34.12
C THR A 498 -22.98 -26.78 34.55
N VAL A 499 -22.89 -25.58 35.13
CA VAL A 499 -21.67 -25.09 35.78
C VAL A 499 -21.29 -26.02 36.95
N ASN A 500 -22.27 -26.40 37.79
CA ASN A 500 -22.11 -27.27 38.94
C ASN A 500 -21.64 -28.67 38.58
N GLN A 501 -22.22 -29.26 37.53
CA GLN A 501 -21.82 -30.56 37.01
C GLN A 501 -20.33 -30.57 36.62
N ARG A 502 -19.83 -29.49 36.00
CA ARG A 502 -18.44 -29.40 35.56
C ARG A 502 -17.43 -29.22 36.69
N ARG A 503 -17.83 -28.58 37.78
CA ARG A 503 -16.99 -28.44 38.98
C ARG A 503 -17.15 -29.58 40.00
N ASN A 504 -17.88 -30.64 39.65
CA ASN A 504 -18.21 -31.76 40.54
C ASN A 504 -18.90 -31.31 41.86
N ALA A 505 -19.77 -30.30 41.78
CA ALA A 505 -20.59 -29.84 42.91
C ALA A 505 -22.03 -30.36 42.81
N ALA A 506 -22.77 -30.27 43.92
CA ALA A 506 -24.22 -30.53 43.91
C ALA A 506 -24.93 -29.56 42.95
N ALA A 507 -26.01 -30.01 42.30
CA ALA A 507 -26.69 -29.25 41.25
C ALA A 507 -27.24 -27.90 41.73
N ASP A 508 -27.57 -27.79 43.01
CA ASP A 508 -28.10 -26.62 43.72
C ASP A 508 -27.02 -25.78 44.44
N ALA A 509 -25.73 -26.15 44.33
CA ALA A 509 -24.66 -25.42 44.99
C ALA A 509 -24.53 -23.99 44.42
N PRO A 510 -24.30 -22.96 45.26
CA PRO A 510 -24.20 -21.58 44.80
C PRO A 510 -23.02 -21.39 43.84
N VAL A 511 -23.28 -20.79 42.69
CA VAL A 511 -22.26 -20.46 41.67
C VAL A 511 -21.80 -19.03 41.88
N ASP A 512 -20.48 -18.82 41.96
CA ASP A 512 -19.89 -17.47 41.98
C ASP A 512 -19.46 -17.03 40.58
N ILE A 513 -19.20 -15.73 40.42
CA ILE A 513 -18.80 -15.15 39.12
C ILE A 513 -17.48 -15.74 38.61
N ALA A 514 -16.58 -16.19 39.50
CA ALA A 514 -15.30 -16.78 39.10
C ALA A 514 -15.49 -18.19 38.48
N ALA A 515 -16.38 -19.00 39.06
CA ALA A 515 -16.80 -20.29 38.53
C ALA A 515 -17.54 -20.13 37.19
N ALA A 516 -18.43 -19.13 37.09
CA ALA A 516 -19.09 -18.76 35.84
C ALA A 516 -18.06 -18.37 34.76
N VAL A 517 -17.11 -17.48 35.07
CA VAL A 517 -16.04 -17.08 34.14
C VAL A 517 -15.20 -18.28 33.70
N THR A 518 -14.83 -19.15 34.62
CA THR A 518 -14.06 -20.36 34.31
C THR A 518 -14.81 -21.28 33.36
N ARG A 519 -16.11 -21.48 33.58
CA ARG A 519 -16.98 -22.27 32.70
C ARG A 519 -17.11 -21.65 31.32
N CYS A 520 -17.40 -20.34 31.26
CA CYS A 520 -17.54 -19.61 30.01
C CYS A 520 -16.27 -19.61 29.17
N LYS A 521 -15.08 -19.57 29.81
CA LYS A 521 -13.79 -19.68 29.12
C LYS A 521 -13.51 -21.07 28.55
N ALA A 522 -14.14 -22.11 29.11
CA ALA A 522 -13.97 -23.48 28.64
C ALA A 522 -14.76 -23.77 27.34
N PHE A 523 -15.70 -22.89 26.97
CA PHE A 523 -16.45 -23.05 25.73
C PHE A 523 -15.68 -22.53 24.52
N PRO A 524 -15.63 -23.30 23.43
CA PRO A 524 -15.08 -22.80 22.18
C PRO A 524 -16.00 -21.70 21.63
N ILE A 525 -15.41 -20.71 20.95
CA ILE A 525 -16.13 -19.50 20.52
C ILE A 525 -17.33 -19.82 19.61
N LYS A 526 -17.27 -20.92 18.86
CA LYS A 526 -18.37 -21.39 17.98
C LYS A 526 -19.70 -21.66 18.71
N GLU A 527 -19.66 -21.91 20.01
CA GLU A 527 -20.88 -22.15 20.82
C GLU A 527 -21.60 -20.84 21.15
N PHE A 528 -20.94 -19.70 20.96
CA PHE A 528 -21.54 -18.36 21.05
C PHE A 528 -22.18 -18.01 19.70
N ALA A 529 -23.14 -18.81 19.25
CA ALA A 529 -23.90 -18.52 18.03
C ALA A 529 -25.09 -17.61 18.36
N ALA A 530 -25.48 -16.75 17.42
CA ALA A 530 -26.83 -16.22 17.41
C ALA A 530 -27.80 -17.42 17.28
N GLN A 531 -28.56 -17.73 18.33
CA GLN A 531 -29.70 -18.64 18.21
C GLN A 531 -30.85 -17.96 17.47
#